data_AF-A0A930TIS6-F1
#
_entry.id   AF-A0A930TIS6-F1
#
_cell.length_a   1.000
_cell.length_b   1.000
_cell.length_c   1.000
_cell.angle_alpha   90.00
_cell.angle_beta   90.00
_cell.angle_gamma   90.00
#
_symmetry.space_group_name_H-M   'P 1'
#
loop_
_entity.id
_entity.type
_entity.pdbx_description
1 polymer ?
#
loop_
_entity_poly.entity_id
_entity_poly.type
_entity_poly.pdbx_seq_one_letter_code
_entity_poly.pdbx_strand_id
1 'polypeptide(L)'
;MKGLFSIGLLAIAFYAGFSQFPLWWILLIGILFAIAYIHDKWYLWKDIFQTRGSRLYQSLFITYLIQVIVVAVFYLLGSGVARLINQ
;
A
#
# COMPACT_ATOMS: atom_id res chain seq x y z
N MET A 1 18.70 0.69 -2.70
CA MET A 1 17.93 0.78 -1.43
C MET A 1 16.43 1.01 -1.62
N LYS A 2 15.97 1.66 -2.71
CA LYS A 2 14.54 1.97 -2.95
C LYS A 2 13.58 0.78 -2.99
N GLY A 3 13.99 -0.35 -3.58
CA GLY A 3 13.14 -1.56 -3.65
C GLY A 3 12.92 -2.27 -2.31
N LEU A 4 13.85 -2.15 -1.36
CA LEU A 4 13.77 -2.84 -0.06
C LEU A 4 12.61 -2.34 0.80
N PHE A 5 12.28 -1.05 0.72
CA PHE A 5 11.19 -0.47 1.51
C PHE A 5 9.82 -0.96 1.04
N SER A 6 9.62 -1.02 -0.28
CA SER A 6 8.41 -1.58 -0.88
C SER A 6 8.27 -3.07 -0.59
N ILE A 7 9.36 -3.84 -0.66
CA ILE A 7 9.35 -5.28 -0.35
C ILE A 7 9.05 -5.51 1.14
N GLY A 8 9.63 -4.71 2.03
CA GLY A 8 9.37 -4.80 3.48
C GLY A 8 7.90 -4.51 3.82
N LEU A 9 7.32 -3.48 3.20
CA LEU A 9 5.91 -3.16 3.37
C LEU A 9 4.97 -4.24 2.80
N LEU A 10 5.36 -4.91 1.69
CA LEU A 10 4.61 -6.05 1.15
C LEU A 10 4.65 -7.26 2.10
N ALA A 11 5.82 -7.53 2.70
CA ALA A 11 5.96 -8.58 3.71
C ALA A 11 5.08 -8.30 4.94
N ILE A 12 4.95 -7.03 5.35
CA ILE A 12 4.04 -6.62 6.44
C ILE A 12 2.58 -6.87 6.05
N ALA A 13 2.16 -6.51 4.82
CA ALA A 13 0.80 -6.76 4.35
C ALA A 13 0.46 -8.26 4.32
N PHE A 14 1.41 -9.09 3.85
CA PHE A 14 1.28 -10.53 3.85
C PHE A 14 1.19 -11.10 5.27
N TYR A 15 2.09 -10.69 6.16
CA TYR A 15 2.09 -11.11 7.56
C TYR A 15 0.80 -10.69 8.29
N ALA A 16 0.30 -9.48 8.03
CA ALA A 16 -0.96 -9.01 8.60
C ALA A 16 -2.14 -9.90 8.17
N GLY A 17 -2.16 -10.35 6.92
CA GLY A 17 -3.11 -11.34 6.41
C GLY A 17 -2.97 -12.71 7.07
N PHE A 18 -1.73 -13.18 7.21
CA PHE A 18 -1.41 -14.45 7.85
C PHE A 18 -1.85 -14.49 9.32
N SER A 19 -1.57 -13.42 10.07
CA SER A 19 -1.96 -13.27 11.48
C SER A 19 -3.44 -12.87 11.68
N GLN A 20 -4.24 -12.80 10.61
CA GLN A 20 -5.67 -12.48 10.67
C GLN A 20 -5.98 -11.13 11.35
N PHE A 21 -5.14 -10.12 11.14
CA PHE A 21 -5.40 -8.77 11.66
C PHE A 21 -6.74 -8.21 11.12
N PRO A 22 -7.39 -7.28 11.83
CA PRO A 22 -8.64 -6.68 11.35
C PRO A 22 -8.50 -6.06 9.96
N LEU A 23 -9.49 -6.27 9.07
CA LEU A 23 -9.46 -5.79 7.68
C LEU A 23 -9.16 -4.28 7.55
N TRP A 24 -9.54 -3.49 8.55
CA TRP A 24 -9.28 -2.05 8.61
C TRP A 24 -7.78 -1.70 8.54
N TRP A 25 -6.88 -2.62 8.92
CA TRP A 25 -5.43 -2.46 8.77
C TRP A 25 -4.99 -2.31 7.32
N ILE A 26 -5.72 -2.88 6.36
CA ILE A 26 -5.43 -2.75 4.93
C ILE A 26 -5.44 -1.27 4.52
N LEU A 27 -6.40 -0.49 5.04
CA LEU A 27 -6.50 0.94 4.74
C LEU A 27 -5.30 1.69 5.32
N LEU A 28 -4.96 1.42 6.59
CA LEU A 28 -3.85 2.09 7.27
C LEU A 28 -2.49 1.76 6.63
N ILE A 29 -2.26 0.50 6.29
CA ILE A 29 -1.06 0.06 5.56
C ILE A 29 -1.05 0.66 4.13
N GLY A 30 -2.21 0.76 3.47
CA GLY A 30 -2.36 1.43 2.18
C GLY A 30 -1.97 2.91 2.21
N ILE A 31 -2.30 3.64 3.28
CA ILE A 31 -1.86 5.04 3.47
C ILE A 31 -0.33 5.11 3.56
N LEU A 32 0.28 4.23 4.38
CA LEU A 32 1.73 4.18 4.55
C LEU A 32 2.44 3.88 3.22
N PHE A 33 1.90 2.96 2.43
CA PHE A 33 2.37 2.67 1.07
C PHE A 33 2.25 3.87 0.14
N ALA A 34 1.13 4.58 0.18
CA ALA A 34 0.91 5.76 -0.66
C ALA A 34 1.93 6.87 -0.34
N ILE A 35 2.19 7.12 0.94
CA ILE A 35 3.19 8.10 1.38
C ILE A 35 4.60 7.66 0.96
N ALA A 36 4.95 6.39 1.18
CA ALA A 36 6.24 5.84 0.77
C ALA A 36 6.44 5.93 -0.75
N TYR A 37 5.38 5.67 -1.54
CA TYR A 37 5.40 5.78 -2.99
C TYR A 37 5.59 7.22 -3.47
N ILE A 38 4.88 8.17 -2.86
CA ILE A 38 5.01 9.61 -3.17
C ILE A 38 6.42 10.08 -2.83
N HIS A 39 6.95 9.67 -1.68
CA HIS A 39 8.29 10.01 -1.25
C HIS A 39 9.37 9.45 -2.19
N ASP A 40 9.27 8.17 -2.58
CA ASP A 40 10.25 7.55 -3.48
C ASP A 40 10.25 8.17 -4.89
N LYS A 41 9.07 8.54 -5.36
CA LYS A 41 8.85 9.16 -6.68
C LYS A 41 8.61 10.66 -6.60
N TRP A 42 9.18 11.33 -5.60
CA TRP A 42 8.94 12.76 -5.36
C TRP A 42 9.19 13.64 -6.59
N TYR A 43 10.14 13.27 -7.44
CA TYR A 43 10.42 13.97 -8.70
C TYR A 43 9.23 14.03 -9.67
N LEU A 44 8.34 13.02 -9.69
CA LEU A 44 7.10 13.02 -10.48
C LEU A 44 6.00 13.83 -9.79
N TRP A 45 6.00 13.82 -8.46
CA TRP A 45 4.97 14.47 -7.65
C TRP A 45 5.19 15.96 -7.51
N LYS A 46 6.44 16.44 -7.54
CA LYS A 46 6.77 17.86 -7.32
C LYS A 46 6.02 18.79 -8.29
N ASP A 47 5.90 18.40 -9.57
CA ASP A 47 5.28 19.24 -10.60
C ASP A 47 3.75 19.27 -10.43
N ILE A 48 3.16 18.12 -10.04
CA ILE A 48 1.74 18.02 -9.70
C ILE A 48 1.41 18.83 -8.44
N PHE A 49 2.30 18.80 -7.44
CA PHE A 49 2.20 19.58 -6.20
C PHE A 49 2.36 21.09 -6.44
N GLN A 50 3.18 21.51 -7.40
CA GLN A 50 3.31 22.92 -7.77
C GLN A 50 2.07 23.46 -8.48
N THR A 51 1.40 22.61 -9.28
CA THR A 51 0.23 23.04 -10.06
C THR A 51 -1.05 23.17 -9.20
N ARG A 52 -1.08 22.63 -7.96
CA ARG A 52 -2.14 22.79 -6.93
C ARG A 52 -3.60 22.76 -7.43
N GLY A 53 -3.89 21.96 -8.45
CA GLY A 53 -5.23 21.83 -9.03
C GLY A 53 -6.03 20.62 -8.50
N SER A 54 -7.28 20.48 -8.93
CA SER A 54 -8.11 19.30 -8.56
C SER A 54 -7.46 17.96 -8.97
N ARG A 55 -6.60 18.00 -10.00
CA ARG A 55 -5.78 16.86 -10.44
C ARG A 55 -4.87 16.30 -9.35
N LEU A 56 -4.39 17.11 -8.40
CA LEU A 56 -3.55 16.63 -7.30
C LEU A 56 -4.34 15.67 -6.40
N TYR A 57 -5.53 16.07 -5.97
CA TYR A 57 -6.39 15.23 -5.14
C TYR A 57 -6.81 13.96 -5.87
N GLN A 58 -7.12 14.06 -7.17
CA GLN A 58 -7.46 12.90 -7.98
C GLN A 58 -6.29 11.94 -8.12
N SER A 59 -5.07 12.43 -8.40
CA SER A 59 -3.87 11.61 -8.48
C SER A 59 -3.51 10.96 -7.14
N LEU A 60 -3.62 11.68 -6.02
CA LEU A 60 -3.41 11.15 -4.67
C LEU A 60 -4.42 10.05 -4.35
N PHE A 61 -5.69 10.29 -4.65
CA PHE A 61 -6.76 9.33 -4.41
C PHE A 61 -6.58 8.06 -5.25
N ILE A 62 -6.30 8.17 -6.55
CA ILE A 62 -6.03 7.02 -7.42
C ILE A 62 -4.81 6.25 -6.91
N THR A 63 -3.73 6.96 -6.55
CA THR A 63 -2.51 6.32 -6.02
C THR A 63 -2.83 5.55 -4.75
N TYR A 64 -3.54 6.16 -3.80
CA TYR A 64 -3.97 5.50 -2.58
C TYR A 64 -4.82 4.26 -2.87
N LEU A 65 -5.78 4.35 -3.80
CA LEU A 65 -6.67 3.26 -4.15
C LEU A 65 -5.90 2.07 -4.75
N ILE A 66 -4.92 2.35 -5.62
CA ILE A 66 -3.99 1.33 -6.15
C ILE A 66 -3.20 0.67 -5.01
N GLN A 67 -2.65 1.46 -4.08
CA GLN A 67 -1.89 0.90 -2.95
C GLN A 67 -2.75 0.04 -2.03
N VAL A 68 -3.99 0.47 -1.73
CA VAL A 68 -4.95 -0.32 -0.96
C VAL A 68 -5.27 -1.64 -1.65
N ILE A 69 -5.46 -1.65 -2.98
CA ILE A 69 -5.69 -2.88 -3.73
C ILE A 69 -4.48 -3.82 -3.61
N VAL A 70 -3.27 -3.31 -3.79
CA VAL A 70 -2.04 -4.10 -3.65
C VAL A 70 -1.95 -4.71 -2.25
N VAL A 71 -2.14 -3.91 -1.21
CA VAL A 71 -2.13 -4.38 0.19
C VAL A 71 -3.23 -5.43 0.42
N ALA A 72 -4.43 -5.21 -0.12
CA ALA A 72 -5.55 -6.15 0.01
C ALA A 72 -5.23 -7.50 -0.64
N VAL A 73 -4.61 -7.51 -1.83
CA VAL A 73 -4.19 -8.74 -2.51
C VAL A 73 -3.18 -9.51 -1.66
N PHE A 74 -2.15 -8.83 -1.14
CA PHE A 74 -1.14 -9.48 -0.28
C PHE A 74 -1.73 -9.96 1.05
N TYR A 75 -2.64 -9.20 1.64
CA TYR A 75 -3.38 -9.60 2.83
C TYR A 75 -4.21 -10.86 2.58
N LEU A 76 -4.95 -10.92 1.46
CA LEU A 76 -5.75 -12.10 1.10
C LEU A 76 -4.88 -13.32 0.83
N LEU A 77 -3.72 -13.14 0.18
CA LEU A 77 -2.74 -14.21 -0.02
C LEU A 77 -2.23 -14.74 1.33
N GLY A 78 -1.83 -13.86 2.25
CA GLY A 78 -1.38 -14.25 3.59
C GLY A 78 -2.47 -15.00 4.37
N SER A 79 -3.71 -14.51 4.32
CA SER A 79 -4.86 -15.14 4.96
C SER A 79 -5.19 -16.51 4.36
N GLY A 80 -5.11 -16.64 3.03
CA GLY A 80 -5.29 -17.90 2.32
C GLY A 80 -4.24 -18.94 2.71
N VAL A 81 -2.96 -18.53 2.79
CA VAL A 81 -1.87 -19.38 3.24
C VAL A 81 -2.06 -19.82 4.69
N ALA A 82 -2.48 -18.93 5.60
CA ALA A 82 -2.76 -19.28 6.98
C ALA A 82 -3.87 -20.34 7.10
N ARG A 83 -4.92 -20.24 6.27
CA ARG A 83 -6.00 -21.23 6.24
C ARG A 83 -5.54 -22.59 5.71
N LEU A 84 -4.66 -22.61 4.71
CA LEU A 84 -4.08 -23.85 4.17
C LEU A 84 -3.18 -24.57 5.19
N ILE A 85 -2.45 -23.82 6.04
CA ILE A 85 -1.53 -24.39 7.03
C ILE A 85 -2.26 -24.86 8.30
N ASN A 86 -3.35 -24.19 8.68
CA ASN A 86 -4.18 -24.58 9.82
C ASN A 86 -5.26 -25.65 9.48
N GLN A 87 -5.18 -26.26 8.30
CA GLN A 87 -5.95 -27.43 7.90
C GLN A 87 -5.12 -28.70 8.11
#